data_AF-A0A920JZZ6-F1
#
_entry.id   AF-A0A920JZZ6-F1
#
_cell.length_a   1.000
_cell.length_b   1.000
_cell.length_c   1.000
_cell.angle_alpha   90.00
_cell.angle_beta   90.00
_cell.angle_gamma   90.00
#
_symmetry.space_group_name_H-M   'P 1'
#
loop_
_entity.id
_entity.type
_entity.pdbx_description
1 polymer ?
#
loop_
_entity_poly.entity_id
_entity_poly.type
_entity_poly.pdbx_seq_one_letter_code
_entity_poly.pdbx_strand_id
1 'polypeptide(L)' 'MRQKNLVTWNENSLASKAIGASELIAHLKGELSINQAIENASISTRQYAKRQKTWIKTRMTDWDDITDLTL' A
#
# COMPACT_ATOMS: atom_id res chain seq x y z
N MET A 1 13.05 -7.81 -17.19
CA MET A 1 12.22 -6.89 -16.38
C MET A 1 12.44 -7.07 -14.88
N ARG A 2 12.48 -8.29 -14.31
CA ARG A 2 12.68 -8.52 -12.85
C ARG A 2 13.89 -7.82 -12.21
N GLN A 3 15.06 -7.82 -12.86
CA GLN A 3 16.29 -7.23 -12.29
C GLN A 3 16.41 -5.71 -12.44
N LYS A 4 15.68 -5.09 -13.37
CA LYS A 4 15.83 -3.63 -13.63
C LYS A 4 15.34 -2.78 -12.44
N ASN A 5 14.33 -3.24 -11.70
CA ASN A 5 13.78 -2.48 -10.57
C ASN A 5 14.74 -2.38 -9.38
N LEU A 6 15.64 -3.37 -9.20
CA LEU A 6 16.64 -3.34 -8.13
C LEU A 6 17.75 -2.31 -8.42
N VAL A 7 18.12 -2.17 -9.69
CA VAL A 7 19.18 -1.24 -10.13
C VAL A 7 18.79 0.23 -9.89
N THR A 8 17.50 0.55 -9.94
CA THR A 8 16.98 1.92 -9.75
C THR A 8 16.29 2.12 -8.41
N TRP A 9 16.39 1.16 -7.48
CA TRP A 9 15.74 1.27 -6.18
C TRP A 9 16.43 2.32 -5.31
N ASN A 10 15.66 3.28 -4.81
CA ASN A 10 16.10 4.29 -3.86
C ASN A 10 15.08 4.40 -2.74
N GLU A 11 15.42 3.88 -1.56
CA GLU A 11 14.56 3.82 -0.37
C GLU A 11 14.02 5.19 0.07
N ASN A 12 14.73 6.28 -0.25
CA ASN A 12 14.31 7.63 0.10
C ASN A 12 13.34 8.24 -0.91
N SER A 13 13.10 7.60 -2.06
CA SER A 13 12.21 8.11 -3.09
C SER A 13 10.72 7.99 -2.69
N LEU A 14 9.88 8.90 -3.19
CA LEU A 14 8.44 8.82 -2.99
C LEU A 14 7.84 7.54 -3.56
N ALA A 15 8.35 7.09 -4.72
CA ALA A 15 7.92 5.85 -5.35
C ALA A 15 8.19 4.62 -4.44
N SER A 16 9.32 4.60 -3.75
CA SER A 16 9.68 3.52 -2.81
C SER A 16 8.82 3.48 -1.55
N LYS A 17 8.13 4.57 -1.21
CA LYS A 17 7.18 4.65 -0.09
C LYS A 17 5.77 4.19 -0.45
N ALA A 18 5.51 3.89 -1.72
CA ALA A 18 4.24 3.32 -2.13
C ALA A 18 4.00 1.98 -1.41
N ILE A 19 2.77 1.75 -0.97
CA ILE A 19 2.39 0.53 -0.25
C ILE A 19 2.68 -0.69 -1.13
N GLY A 20 3.37 -1.70 -0.59
CA GLY A 20 3.75 -2.91 -1.31
C GLY A 20 5.08 -2.81 -2.09
N ALA A 21 5.65 -1.61 -2.25
CA ALA A 21 6.92 -1.45 -2.98
C ALA A 21 8.08 -2.11 -2.23
N SER A 22 8.19 -1.90 -0.92
CA SER A 22 9.19 -2.54 -0.07
C SER A 22 9.08 -4.06 -0.06
N GLU A 23 7.86 -4.59 0.03
CA GLU A 23 7.58 -6.02 0.07
C GLU A 23 7.98 -6.69 -1.25
N LEU A 24 7.69 -6.04 -2.38
CA LEU A 24 8.11 -6.52 -3.70
C LEU A 24 9.63 -6.50 -3.85
N ILE A 25 10.30 -5.46 -3.37
CA ILE A 25 11.76 -5.37 -3.42
C ILE A 25 12.40 -6.43 -2.53
N ALA A 26 11.90 -6.66 -1.33
CA ALA A 26 12.37 -7.73 -0.45
C ALA A 26 12.21 -9.11 -1.11
N HIS A 27 11.11 -9.36 -1.83
CA HIS A 27 10.99 -10.58 -2.63
C HIS A 27 12.03 -10.66 -3.76
N LEU A 28 12.26 -9.57 -4.49
CA LEU A 28 13.27 -9.52 -5.55
C LEU A 28 14.71 -9.69 -5.03
N LYS A 29 14.98 -9.28 -3.78
CA LYS A 29 16.25 -9.53 -3.07
C LYS A 29 16.38 -10.95 -2.51
N GLY A 30 15.31 -11.74 -2.52
CA GLY A 30 15.28 -13.09 -1.95
C GLY A 30 15.06 -13.13 -0.43
N GLU A 31 14.72 -12.00 0.18
CA GLU A 31 14.47 -11.86 1.62
C GLU A 31 13.08 -12.36 2.02
N LEU A 32 12.11 -12.30 1.08
CA LEU A 32 10.75 -12.79 1.26
C LEU A 32 10.34 -13.75 0.14
N SER A 33 9.52 -14.75 0.48
CA SER A 33 8.77 -15.49 -0.54
C SER A 33 7.73 -14.58 -1.20
N ILE A 34 7.34 -14.90 -2.44
CA ILE A 34 6.31 -14.11 -3.14
C ILE A 34 4.99 -14.09 -2.36
N ASN A 35 4.63 -15.20 -1.72
CA ASN A 35 3.41 -15.30 -0.93
C ASN A 35 3.47 -14.38 0.30
N GLN A 36 4.62 -14.34 0.99
CA GLN A 36 4.79 -13.46 2.14
C GLN A 36 4.76 -11.99 1.75
N ALA A 37 5.37 -11.64 0.61
CA ALA A 37 5.33 -10.28 0.08
C ALA A 37 3.89 -9.84 -0.26
N ILE A 38 3.09 -10.71 -0.89
CA ILE A 38 1.68 -10.46 -1.20
C ILE A 38 0.86 -10.28 0.08
N GLU A 39 1.03 -11.15 1.05
CA GLU A 39 0.31 -11.09 2.32
C GLU A 39 0.62 -9.78 3.06
N ASN A 40 1.90 -9.45 3.19
CA ASN A 40 2.35 -8.23 3.86
C ASN A 40 1.83 -6.98 3.15
N ALA A 41 1.94 -6.91 1.82
CA ALA A 41 1.40 -5.79 1.03
C ALA A 41 -0.12 -5.66 1.20
N SER A 42 -0.84 -6.77 1.26
CA SER A 42 -2.29 -6.80 1.49
C SER A 42 -2.66 -6.28 2.88
N ILE A 43 -1.90 -6.64 3.91
CA ILE A 43 -2.08 -6.12 5.27
C ILE A 43 -1.84 -4.61 5.29
N SER A 44 -0.72 -4.14 4.74
CA SER A 44 -0.37 -2.71 4.63
C SER A 44 -1.46 -1.91 3.92
N THR A 45 -2.05 -2.47 2.86
CA THR A 45 -3.17 -1.86 2.12
C THR A 45 -4.42 -1.72 2.98
N ARG A 46 -4.82 -2.77 3.71
CA ARG A 46 -5.98 -2.71 4.63
C ARG A 46 -5.77 -1.70 5.75
N GLN A 47 -4.57 -1.63 6.31
CA GLN A 47 -4.24 -0.64 7.34
C GLN A 47 -4.33 0.78 6.79
N TYR A 48 -3.85 1.03 5.57
CA TYR A 48 -3.98 2.33 4.94
C TYR A 48 -5.43 2.71 4.66
N ALA A 49 -6.24 1.79 4.13
CA ALA A 49 -7.67 2.00 3.94
C ALA A 49 -8.37 2.35 5.26
N LYS A 50 -8.03 1.66 6.37
CA LYS A 50 -8.55 1.99 7.71
C LYS A 50 -8.15 3.39 8.16
N ARG A 51 -6.90 3.80 7.93
CA ARG A 51 -6.43 5.17 8.23
C ARG A 51 -7.16 6.20 7.38
N GLN A 52 -7.35 5.95 6.09
CA GLN A 52 -8.13 6.82 5.20
C GLN A 52 -9.57 6.96 5.72
N LYS A 53 -10.25 5.86 6.04
CA LYS A 53 -11.61 5.90 6.60
C LYS A 53 -11.68 6.72 7.89
N THR A 54 -10.70 6.58 8.77
CA THR A 54 -10.63 7.35 10.02
C THR A 54 -10.40 8.84 9.77
N TRP A 55 -9.49 9.16 8.85
CA TRP A 55 -9.19 10.55 8.48
C TRP A 55 -10.41 11.22 7.83
N ILE A 56 -11.07 10.54 6.89
CA ILE A 56 -12.30 11.02 6.24
C ILE A 56 -13.37 11.30 7.29
N LYS A 57 -13.67 10.33 8.17
CA LYS A 57 -14.66 10.48 9.23
C LYS A 57 -14.42 11.69 10.15
N THR A 58 -13.15 12.04 10.38
CA THR A 58 -12.77 13.13 11.30
C THR A 58 -12.60 14.49 10.61
N ARG A 59 -12.35 14.53 9.30
CA ARG A 59 -12.08 15.76 8.55
C ARG A 59 -13.19 16.16 7.59
N MET A 60 -14.09 15.23 7.27
CA MET A 60 -15.14 15.38 6.26
C MET A 60 -16.49 15.09 6.92
N THR A 61 -16.75 15.72 8.06
CA THR A 61 -17.94 15.48 8.89
C THR A 61 -19.24 15.87 8.19
N ASP A 62 -19.14 16.82 7.27
CA ASP A 62 -20.29 17.40 6.57
C ASP A 62 -20.52 16.73 5.20
N TRP A 63 -19.79 15.64 4.91
CA TRP A 63 -19.92 14.90 3.66
C TRP A 63 -20.93 13.77 3.84
N ASP A 64 -21.83 13.64 2.88
CA ASP A 64 -22.78 12.53 2.83
C ASP A 64 -22.04 11.20 2.62
N ASP A 65 -22.48 10.15 3.33
CA ASP A 65 -21.88 8.83 3.19
C ASP A 65 -22.32 8.21 1.86
N ILE A 66 -21.35 7.86 1.01
CA ILE A 66 -21.63 7.28 -0.31
C ILE A 66 -22.20 5.86 -0.23
N THR A 67 -22.16 5.23 0.96
CA THR A 67 -22.81 3.92 1.18
C THR A 67 -24.32 4.01 1.31
N ASP A 68 -24.88 5.20 1.52
CA ASP A 68 -26.33 5.43 1.62
C ASP A 68 -27.00 5.67 0.25
N LEU A 69 -26.24 5.56 -0.85
CA LEU A 69 -26.78 5.50 -2.20
C LEU A 69 -27.42 4.13 -2.45
N THR A 70 -28.56 3.87 -1.81
CA THR A 70 -29.52 2.88 -2.30
C THR A 70 -30.00 3.32 -3.67
N LEU A 71 -29.64 2.55 -4.71
CA LEU A 71 -30.32 2.57 -6.00
C LEU A 71 -31.74 2.02 -5.88
#